data_AF-I1CIB1-F1
#
_entry.id   AF-I1CIB1-F1
#
_cell.length_a   1.000
_cell.length_b   1.000
_cell.length_c   1.000
_cell.angle_alpha   90.00
_cell.angle_beta   90.00
_cell.angle_gamma   90.00
#
_symmetry.space_group_name_H-M   'P 1'
#
loop_
_entity.id
_entity.type
_entity.pdbx_description
1 polymer ?
#
loop_
_entity_poly.entity_id
_entity_poly.type
_entity_poly.pdbx_seq_one_letter_code
_entity_poly.pdbx_strand_id
1 'polypeptide(L)'
;MSLNNSIPKHFKPSLSKYSSSFDKETLVDDDKELWLIRVPDNVGYSPKYIIVPTEQFNSVDEDDEDSEKRDHGISGQEMLGFDCLVPCREENGKLVKINKPFEQYLILDEIVDIPDSTALAEAIRDSPVYKREQPEGLKMRFMPAGYYSSNSTT
;
A
#
# COMPACT_ATOMS: atom_id res chain seq x y z
N MET A 1 -11.25 -43.57 5.50
CA MET A 1 -10.04 -43.20 4.72
C MET A 1 -9.11 -42.46 5.67
N SER A 2 -8.04 -43.11 6.14
CA SER A 2 -7.09 -42.47 7.05
C SER A 2 -6.16 -41.58 6.23
N LEU A 3 -6.30 -40.26 6.39
CA LEU A 3 -5.35 -39.30 5.86
C LEU A 3 -4.03 -39.51 6.61
N ASN A 4 -2.99 -39.90 5.89
CA ASN A 4 -1.63 -39.96 6.42
C ASN A 4 -1.22 -38.53 6.80
N ASN A 5 -1.41 -38.15 8.06
CA ASN A 5 -1.05 -36.85 8.64
C ASN A 5 0.49 -36.70 8.81
N SER A 6 1.25 -36.98 7.76
CA SER A 6 2.68 -36.73 7.75
C SER A 6 2.92 -35.24 7.53
N ILE A 7 3.37 -34.54 8.58
CA ILE A 7 3.86 -33.16 8.49
C ILE A 7 4.98 -33.10 7.41
N PRO A 8 4.99 -32.11 6.50
CA PRO A 8 6.02 -32.03 5.45
C PRO A 8 7.42 -31.87 6.04
N LYS A 9 8.45 -32.35 5.31
CA LYS A 9 9.85 -32.57 5.78
C LYS A 9 10.57 -31.39 6.46
N HIS A 10 10.05 -30.18 6.40
CA HIS A 10 10.66 -28.99 7.00
C HIS A 10 9.74 -28.23 7.97
N PHE A 11 8.53 -28.75 8.22
CA PHE A 11 7.62 -28.17 9.18
C PHE A 11 7.84 -28.82 10.54
N LYS A 12 7.94 -27.98 11.56
CA LYS A 12 7.98 -28.42 12.97
C LYS A 12 6.69 -27.95 13.64
N PRO A 13 6.02 -28.82 14.42
CA PRO A 13 4.85 -28.40 15.17
C PRO A 13 5.23 -27.30 16.16
N SER A 14 4.56 -26.15 16.06
CA SER A 14 4.64 -25.11 17.08
C SER A 14 3.74 -25.52 18.23
N LEU A 15 4.33 -26.17 19.23
CA LEU A 15 3.63 -26.52 20.46
C LEU A 15 3.74 -25.33 21.41
N SER A 16 2.63 -24.66 21.72
CA SER A 16 2.60 -23.72 22.83
C SER A 16 2.76 -24.55 24.12
N LYS A 17 3.97 -24.54 24.70
CA LYS A 17 4.29 -25.30 25.92
C LYS A 17 4.00 -24.53 27.20
N TYR A 18 3.43 -23.32 27.10
CA TYR A 18 3.46 -22.33 28.17
C TYR A 18 2.10 -21.67 28.37
N SER A 19 1.82 -21.29 29.62
CA SER A 19 0.76 -20.33 29.96
C SER A 19 1.10 -19.00 29.29
N SER A 20 0.44 -18.72 28.18
CA SER A 20 0.42 -17.38 27.62
C SER A 20 -0.39 -16.49 28.57
N SER A 21 0.03 -15.24 28.78
CA SER A 21 -0.87 -14.21 29.34
C SER A 21 -2.01 -13.87 28.38
N PHE A 22 -1.92 -14.37 27.15
CA PHE A 22 -2.86 -14.20 26.06
C PHE A 22 -3.37 -15.58 25.64
N ASP A 23 -4.35 -16.10 26.38
CA ASP A 23 -5.06 -17.35 26.12
C ASP A 23 -6.57 -17.12 26.09
N LYS A 24 -7.31 -18.16 25.67
CA LYS A 24 -8.77 -18.09 25.51
C LYS A 24 -9.43 -17.63 26.80
N GLU A 25 -9.03 -18.21 27.94
CA GLU A 25 -9.64 -17.98 29.24
C GLU A 25 -9.46 -16.51 29.69
N THR A 26 -8.33 -15.88 29.34
CA THR A 26 -8.05 -14.47 29.66
C THR A 26 -8.81 -13.49 28.78
N LEU A 27 -9.21 -13.90 27.57
CA LEU A 27 -9.88 -13.05 26.55
C LEU A 27 -11.41 -13.11 26.61
N VAL A 28 -11.97 -14.04 27.38
CA VAL A 28 -13.42 -14.07 27.72
C VAL A 28 -13.83 -12.89 28.61
N ASP A 29 -12.86 -12.28 29.29
CA ASP A 29 -13.06 -11.08 30.11
C ASP A 29 -13.54 -9.88 29.27
N ASP A 30 -14.67 -9.29 29.66
CA ASP A 30 -15.33 -8.19 28.94
C ASP A 30 -14.56 -6.87 29.07
N ASP A 31 -13.73 -6.71 30.11
CA ASP A 31 -12.95 -5.48 30.36
C ASP A 31 -11.73 -5.32 29.44
N LYS A 32 -11.55 -6.22 28.47
CA LYS A 32 -10.40 -6.22 27.54
C LYS A 32 -10.87 -6.05 26.11
N GLU A 33 -10.09 -5.31 25.32
CA GLU A 33 -10.33 -5.14 23.90
C GLU A 33 -9.31 -5.93 23.08
N LEU A 34 -9.74 -6.40 21.90
CA LEU A 34 -8.87 -7.09 20.96
C LEU A 34 -8.59 -6.16 19.77
N TRP A 35 -7.31 -5.85 19.55
CA TRP A 35 -6.89 -4.92 18.49
C TRP A 35 -6.04 -5.65 17.46
N LEU A 36 -6.21 -5.32 16.18
CA LEU A 36 -5.37 -5.82 15.09
C LEU A 36 -4.55 -4.67 14.51
N ILE A 37 -3.23 -4.78 14.60
CA ILE A 37 -2.30 -3.74 14.16
C ILE A 37 -1.40 -4.31 13.07
N ARG A 38 -1.41 -3.69 11.89
CA ARG A 38 -0.48 -3.98 10.80
C ARG A 38 0.72 -3.04 10.90
N VAL A 39 1.91 -3.62 11.09
CA VAL A 39 3.18 -2.89 11.19
C VAL A 39 4.07 -3.29 10.01
N PRO A 40 4.61 -2.32 9.24
CA PRO A 40 5.55 -2.59 8.17
C PRO A 40 6.84 -3.24 8.67
N ASP A 41 7.41 -4.17 7.89
CA ASP A 41 8.61 -4.94 8.28
C ASP A 41 9.87 -4.07 8.47
N ASN A 42 9.91 -2.89 7.85
CA ASN A 42 11.01 -1.93 8.00
C ASN A 42 10.96 -1.17 9.34
N VAL A 43 9.83 -1.18 10.04
CA VAL A 43 9.71 -0.64 11.40
C VAL A 43 10.24 -1.73 12.34
N GLY A 44 11.51 -1.61 12.72
CA GLY A 44 12.22 -2.60 13.54
C GLY A 44 11.42 -3.07 14.77
N TYR A 45 11.71 -4.29 15.21
CA TYR A 45 10.90 -5.02 16.19
C TYR A 45 10.50 -4.19 17.42
N SER A 46 9.18 -4.05 17.59
CA SER A 46 8.46 -3.45 18.73
C SER A 46 8.69 -1.94 18.96
N PRO A 47 7.79 -1.07 18.44
CA PRO A 47 7.72 0.28 18.97
C PRO A 47 7.42 0.22 20.47
N LYS A 48 8.20 0.94 21.29
CA LYS A 48 7.99 1.00 22.76
C LYS A 48 6.64 1.62 23.13
N TYR A 49 6.10 2.46 22.26
CA TYR A 49 4.84 3.16 22.42
C TYR A 49 4.22 3.34 21.04
N ILE A 50 2.91 3.15 20.96
CA ILE A 50 2.09 3.53 19.82
C ILE A 50 1.15 4.62 20.33
N ILE A 51 1.17 5.78 19.68
CA ILE A 51 0.22 6.85 19.97
C ILE A 51 -1.00 6.54 19.11
N VAL A 52 -2.11 6.26 19.77
CA VAL A 52 -3.37 5.92 19.10
C VAL A 52 -4.19 7.20 19.03
N PRO A 53 -4.50 7.71 17.82
CA PRO A 53 -5.41 8.83 17.68
C PRO A 53 -6.79 8.39 18.18
N THR A 54 -7.36 9.12 19.13
CA THR A 54 -8.70 8.85 19.66
C THR A 54 -9.81 9.36 18.73
N GLU A 55 -9.44 10.16 17.71
CA GLU A 55 -10.36 10.66 16.69
C GLU A 55 -10.11 9.95 15.37
N GLN A 56 -11.19 9.60 14.66
CA GLN A 56 -11.15 8.94 13.37
C GLN A 56 -10.42 9.84 12.36
N PHE A 57 -9.13 9.57 12.13
CA PHE A 57 -8.43 10.06 10.96
C PHE A 57 -8.95 9.28 9.75
N ASN A 58 -10.07 9.74 9.17
CA ASN A 58 -10.32 9.47 7.77
C ASN A 58 -9.29 10.28 7.00
N SER A 59 -8.33 9.64 6.36
CA SER A 59 -7.65 10.28 5.24
C SER A 59 -8.74 10.64 4.24
N VAL A 60 -9.02 11.94 4.13
CA VAL A 60 -9.94 12.47 3.14
C VAL A 60 -9.20 12.36 1.81
N ASP A 61 -9.46 11.27 1.08
CA ASP A 61 -9.26 11.26 -0.36
C ASP A 61 -10.40 12.10 -0.95
N GLU A 62 -10.11 13.37 -1.20
CA GLU A 62 -10.98 14.26 -1.96
C GLU A 62 -11.02 13.80 -3.43
N ASP A 63 -12.26 13.76 -3.96
CA ASP A 63 -12.68 13.66 -5.36
C ASP A 63 -12.78 12.27 -6.03
N ASP A 64 -14.00 11.71 -6.01
CA ASP A 64 -14.70 11.25 -7.23
C ASP A 64 -16.21 11.13 -6.99
N GLU A 65 -16.98 12.05 -7.57
CA GLU A 65 -18.44 12.02 -7.65
C GLU A 65 -18.90 10.95 -8.66
N ASP A 66 -18.91 9.67 -8.27
CA ASP A 66 -19.74 8.63 -8.92
C ASP A 66 -20.00 7.47 -7.95
N SER A 67 -20.92 7.72 -7.01
CA SER A 67 -21.39 6.73 -6.05
C SER A 67 -22.22 5.64 -6.73
N GLU A 68 -21.68 4.41 -6.82
CA GLU A 68 -22.40 3.11 -6.70
C GLU A 68 -21.46 1.88 -6.84
N LYS A 69 -20.14 2.07 -6.95
CA LYS A 69 -19.18 1.05 -6.55
C LYS A 69 -18.22 1.68 -5.58
N ARG A 70 -18.38 1.36 -4.29
CA ARG A 70 -17.30 1.54 -3.34
C ARG A 70 -16.21 0.52 -3.67
N ASP A 71 -15.48 0.75 -4.76
CA ASP A 71 -14.15 0.19 -4.94
C ASP A 71 -13.29 0.88 -3.90
N HIS A 72 -13.33 0.34 -2.68
CA HIS A 72 -12.43 0.71 -1.62
C HIS A 72 -11.05 0.22 -2.07
N GLY A 73 -10.32 1.04 -2.82
CA GLY A 73 -8.88 0.92 -3.06
C GLY A 73 -8.05 1.14 -1.80
N ILE A 74 -8.61 0.78 -0.64
CA ILE A 74 -8.17 1.16 0.69
C ILE A 74 -7.40 -0.03 1.27
N SER A 75 -6.10 0.15 1.46
CA SER A 75 -5.26 -0.74 2.26
C SER A 75 -5.97 -1.00 3.60
N GLY A 76 -6.27 -2.26 3.95
CA GLY A 76 -6.89 -2.61 5.23
C GLY A 76 -8.18 -3.42 5.19
N GLN A 77 -8.88 -3.49 4.05
CA GLN A 77 -10.13 -4.25 3.95
C GLN A 77 -9.93 -5.75 4.22
N GLU A 78 -8.73 -6.29 3.94
CA GLU A 78 -8.36 -7.66 4.24
C GLU A 78 -8.39 -7.96 5.75
N MET A 79 -8.22 -6.93 6.60
CA MET A 79 -8.11 -7.10 8.04
C MET A 79 -9.42 -7.57 8.68
N LEU A 80 -10.56 -7.23 8.08
CA LEU A 80 -11.90 -7.64 8.53
C LEU A 80 -12.15 -9.15 8.37
N GLY A 81 -11.35 -9.82 7.55
CA GLY A 81 -11.47 -11.26 7.28
C GLY A 81 -10.68 -12.15 8.25
N PHE A 82 -9.95 -11.59 9.21
CA PHE A 82 -9.15 -12.39 10.13
C PHE A 82 -9.95 -12.97 11.28
N ASP A 83 -9.64 -14.22 11.60
CA ASP A 83 -10.06 -14.89 12.83
C ASP A 83 -8.90 -14.93 13.83
N CYS A 84 -9.15 -14.54 15.08
CA CYS A 84 -8.15 -14.64 16.13
C CYS A 84 -8.07 -16.08 16.68
N LEU A 85 -6.90 -16.70 16.57
CA LEU A 85 -6.59 -18.00 17.16
C LEU A 85 -5.62 -17.82 18.33
N VAL A 86 -5.98 -18.35 19.50
CA VAL A 86 -5.15 -18.28 20.71
C VAL A 86 -4.97 -19.66 21.33
N PRO A 87 -3.89 -19.87 22.11
CA PRO A 87 -3.75 -21.09 22.88
C PRO A 87 -4.89 -21.25 23.90
N CYS A 88 -5.34 -22.49 24.07
CA CYS A 88 -6.32 -22.90 25.07
C CYS A 88 -5.65 -23.79 26.12
N ARG A 89 -5.80 -23.48 27.40
CA ARG A 89 -5.20 -24.30 28.47
C ARG A 89 -5.89 -25.64 28.58
N GLU A 90 -7.22 -25.66 28.43
CA GLU A 90 -8.03 -26.87 28.50
C GLU A 90 -7.71 -27.85 27.35
N GLU A 91 -7.31 -27.35 26.19
CA GLU A 91 -6.98 -28.17 25.02
C GLU A 91 -5.47 -28.41 24.84
N ASN A 92 -4.71 -28.50 25.94
CA ASN A 92 -3.26 -28.77 25.94
C ASN A 92 -2.45 -27.79 25.07
N GLY A 93 -2.83 -26.51 25.05
CA GLY A 93 -2.12 -25.46 24.30
C GLY A 93 -2.39 -25.48 22.79
N LYS A 94 -3.43 -26.18 22.33
CA LYS A 94 -3.93 -26.07 20.95
C LYS A 94 -4.50 -24.70 20.70
N LEU A 95 -4.37 -24.25 19.45
CA LEU A 95 -4.95 -22.99 18.99
C LEU A 95 -6.44 -23.19 18.73
N VAL A 96 -7.26 -22.33 19.35
CA VAL A 96 -8.71 -22.33 19.20
C VAL A 96 -9.17 -20.94 18.79
N LYS A 97 -10.28 -20.89 18.05
CA LYS A 97 -10.91 -19.64 17.65
C LYS A 97 -11.58 -18.96 18.85
N ILE A 98 -11.42 -17.66 18.96
CA ILE A 98 -12.18 -16.82 19.89
C ILE A 98 -13.36 -16.21 19.15
N ASN A 99 -14.50 -16.13 19.83
CA ASN A 99 -15.71 -15.48 19.31
C ASN A 99 -15.76 -13.97 19.64
N LYS A 100 -14.63 -13.36 20.00
CA LYS A 100 -14.52 -11.94 20.33
C LYS A 100 -14.06 -11.19 19.07
N PRO A 101 -14.82 -10.19 18.58
CA PRO A 101 -14.42 -9.41 17.42
C PRO A 101 -13.20 -8.54 17.75
N PHE A 102 -12.47 -8.11 16.72
CA PHE A 102 -11.50 -7.03 16.86
C PHE A 102 -12.26 -5.71 16.97
N GLU A 103 -12.00 -4.96 18.04
CA GLU A 103 -12.64 -3.68 18.32
C GLU A 103 -12.02 -2.54 17.51
N GLN A 104 -10.71 -2.64 17.25
CA GLN A 104 -9.94 -1.63 16.52
C GLN A 104 -9.00 -2.29 15.50
N TYR A 105 -8.89 -1.63 14.34
CA TYR A 105 -8.01 -1.99 13.25
C TYR A 105 -7.09 -0.81 12.97
N LEU A 106 -5.78 -1.01 13.07
CA LEU A 106 -4.78 0.03 12.87
C LEU A 106 -3.78 -0.40 11.81
N ILE A 107 -3.44 0.52 10.91
CA ILE A 107 -2.41 0.33 9.90
C ILE A 107 -1.39 1.43 10.14
N LEU A 108 -0.15 1.02 10.39
CA LEU A 108 0.96 1.94 10.46
C LEU A 108 1.54 2.09 9.05
N ASP A 109 1.36 3.26 8.45
CA ASP A 109 1.95 3.56 7.14
C ASP A 109 3.06 4.61 7.26
N GLU A 110 4.03 4.53 6.35
CA GLU A 110 5.08 5.52 6.23
C GLU A 110 4.54 6.76 5.51
N ILE A 111 4.59 7.91 6.19
CA ILE A 111 4.26 9.19 5.56
C ILE A 111 5.43 9.61 4.69
N VAL A 112 5.20 9.69 3.38
CA VAL A 112 6.16 10.22 2.42
C VAL A 112 5.93 11.72 2.27
N ASP A 113 6.97 12.51 2.56
CA ASP A 113 6.94 13.95 2.27
C ASP A 113 7.17 14.16 0.76
N ILE A 114 6.08 14.41 0.03
CA ILE A 114 6.13 14.68 -1.41
C ILE A 114 6.34 16.19 -1.58
N PRO A 115 7.46 16.63 -2.17
CA PRO A 115 7.70 18.05 -2.38
C PRO A 115 6.64 18.64 -3.31
N ASP A 116 6.15 19.82 -2.96
CA ASP A 116 5.19 20.55 -3.79
C ASP A 116 5.85 20.98 -5.11
N SER A 117 5.21 20.63 -6.23
CA SER A 117 5.66 20.93 -7.59
C SER A 117 4.80 21.99 -8.29
N THR A 118 3.79 22.55 -7.60
CA THR A 118 2.87 23.55 -8.16
C THR A 118 3.61 24.75 -8.72
N ALA A 119 4.53 25.34 -7.96
CA ALA A 119 5.30 26.51 -8.39
C ALA A 119 6.16 26.25 -9.65
N LEU A 120 6.73 25.04 -9.77
CA LEU A 120 7.49 24.65 -10.96
C LEU A 120 6.56 24.44 -12.16
N ALA A 121 5.40 23.83 -11.96
CA ALA A 121 4.40 23.62 -12.99
C ALA A 121 3.85 24.94 -13.52
N GLU A 122 3.56 25.90 -12.65
CA GLU A 122 3.15 27.26 -13.01
C GLU A 122 4.26 27.97 -13.82
N ALA A 123 5.51 27.91 -13.36
CA ALA A 123 6.63 28.49 -14.08
C ALA A 123 6.84 27.86 -15.48
N ILE A 124 6.64 26.55 -15.64
CA ILE A 124 6.72 25.88 -16.96
C ILE A 124 5.54 26.28 -17.85
N ARG A 125 4.33 26.38 -17.27
CA ARG A 125 3.12 26.77 -17.99
C ARG A 125 3.21 28.20 -18.53
N ASP A 126 3.76 29.10 -17.72
CA ASP A 126 3.91 30.51 -18.08
C ASP A 126 5.15 30.77 -18.94
N SER A 127 6.06 29.79 -19.03
CA SER A 127 7.24 29.88 -19.89
C SER A 127 6.83 29.95 -21.37
N PRO A 128 7.21 31.03 -22.08
CA PRO A 128 6.84 31.17 -23.48
C PRO A 128 7.55 30.11 -24.34
N VAL A 129 6.78 29.38 -25.14
CA VAL A 129 7.33 28.42 -26.11
C VAL A 129 7.90 29.19 -27.31
N TYR A 130 9.23 29.32 -27.33
CA TYR A 130 9.91 29.95 -28.46
C TYR A 130 9.94 29.02 -29.67
N LYS A 131 9.49 29.53 -30.82
CA LYS A 131 9.71 28.85 -32.10
C LYS A 131 11.20 28.91 -32.42
N ARG A 132 11.80 27.77 -32.70
CA ARG A 132 13.18 27.69 -33.18
C ARG A 132 13.31 28.51 -34.47
N GLU A 133 14.34 29.36 -34.55
CA GLU A 133 14.64 30.10 -35.77
C GLU A 133 15.01 29.11 -36.89
N GLN A 134 14.34 29.25 -38.03
CA GLN A 134 14.69 28.49 -39.23
C GLN A 134 15.96 29.11 -39.80
N PRO A 135 16.99 28.31 -40.11
CA PRO A 135 18.23 28.85 -40.66
C PRO A 135 17.97 29.52 -42.01
N GLU A 136 18.57 30.69 -42.20
CA GLU A 136 18.47 31.44 -43.45
C GLU A 136 19.13 30.67 -44.61
N GLY A 137 18.64 30.90 -45.84
CA GLY A 137 19.24 30.32 -47.05
C GLY A 137 18.94 28.84 -47.27
N LEU A 138 17.84 28.32 -46.71
CA LEU A 138 17.30 27.02 -47.10
C LEU A 138 17.01 27.03 -48.61
N LYS A 139 17.83 26.29 -49.36
CA LYS A 139 17.69 26.09 -50.80
C LYS A 139 17.58 24.61 -51.12
N MET A 140 16.91 24.30 -52.23
CA MET A 140 16.88 22.95 -52.78
C MET A 140 18.31 22.48 -53.05
N ARG A 141 18.80 21.51 -52.27
CA ARG A 141 20.10 20.85 -52.50
C ARG A 141 19.97 19.57 -53.30
N PHE A 142 18.76 19.01 -53.34
CA PHE A 142 18.46 17.83 -54.12
C PHE A 142 18.06 18.25 -55.53
N MET A 143 18.86 17.85 -56.51
CA MET A 143 18.60 18.08 -57.92
C MET A 143 18.33 16.72 -58.59
N PRO A 144 17.07 16.42 -58.97
CA PRO A 144 16.74 15.18 -59.66
C PRO A 144 17.46 15.10 -61.01
N ALA A 145 17.82 13.89 -61.43
CA ALA A 145 18.49 13.67 -62.71
C ALA A 145 17.64 14.22 -63.88
N GLY A 146 18.23 15.09 -64.70
CA GLY A 146 17.59 15.69 -65.88
C GLY A 146 17.10 17.14 -65.70
N TYR A 147 17.19 17.72 -64.51
CA TYR A 147 16.75 19.10 -64.22
C TYR A 147 17.97 20.06 -64.10
N TYR A 148 18.46 20.60 -65.22
CA TYR A 148 19.40 21.72 -65.21
C TYR A 148 18.64 23.00 -65.58
N SER A 149 18.56 23.99 -64.67
CA SER A 149 18.01 25.31 -65.02
C SER A 149 19.07 26.10 -65.79
N SER A 150 18.70 26.57 -66.97
CA SER A 150 19.49 27.51 -67.76
C SER A 150 19.41 28.91 -67.13
N ASN A 151 20.25 29.20 -66.14
CA ASN A 151 20.45 30.58 -65.70
C ASN A 151 21.67 31.14 -66.43
N SER A 152 21.42 31.69 -67.62
CA SER A 152 22.34 32.51 -68.40
C SER A 152 22.78 33.73 -67.60
N THR A 153 24.10 33.93 -67.56
CA THR A 153 24.79 35.13 -67.10
C THR A 153 24.26 36.38 -67.82
N THR A 154 23.85 37.40 -67.06
CA THR A 154 24.19 38.82 -67.26
C THR A 154 23.99 39.55 -65.94
#